data_AF-A0A965ZAI5-F1
#
_entry.id   AF-A0A965ZAI5-F1
#
_cell.length_a   1.000
_cell.length_b   1.000
_cell.length_c   1.000
_cell.angle_alpha   90.00
_cell.angle_beta   90.00
_cell.angle_gamma   90.00
#
_symmetry.space_group_name_H-M   'P 1'
#
loop_
_entity.id
_entity.type
_entity.pdbx_description
1 polymer ?
#
loop_
_entity_poly.entity_id
_entity_poly.type
_entity_poly.pdbx_seq_one_letter_code
_entity_poly.pdbx_strand_id
1 'polypeptide(L)'
;MNTEYRYILEKGSKKYICPNCGKKRFVRYIDTETGYYLPEQYGRCDREANCPQQEYNNPYLDGYTKAVWEQEQGNRSELPNNWKPQRKKAIPQPTPEPVFFDFETFKQTLQPERYEKNTFIQNLFYRVQFPFEADEVTKVIRLYRLGTVANGYRAGANTFPFIDIKGNVRAVQVKQFDEQNHTTGTDFLHSIIEKHHTRNNKPLPEWLEAYTKQDKRITCLFGEHLLSKYPNTKVYLFEAPKTAIYATLYFGFPEQSNTICLAVYNKSSFSFDKLKVLQGRFVYVFPDLSKDGNTFKEWETKAKEYESRLP
;
A
#
# COMPACT_ATOMS: atom_id res chain seq x y z
N MET A 1 -18.10 16.47 48.53
CA MET A 1 -18.98 15.81 47.56
C MET A 1 -18.18 15.66 46.27
N ASN A 2 -17.66 14.46 45.99
CA ASN A 2 -16.94 14.19 44.74
C ASN A 2 -17.97 14.19 43.60
N THR A 3 -17.98 15.25 42.80
CA THR A 3 -18.65 15.25 41.51
C THR A 3 -17.84 14.35 40.58
N GLU A 4 -18.22 13.08 40.48
CA GLU A 4 -17.68 12.19 39.45
C GLU A 4 -18.19 12.69 38.09
N TYR A 5 -17.27 13.16 37.25
CA TYR A 5 -17.58 13.57 35.89
C TYR A 5 -17.81 12.32 35.03
N ARG A 6 -19.02 12.18 34.45
CA ARG A 6 -19.39 11.08 33.54
C ARG A 6 -18.47 10.92 32.33
N TYR A 7 -17.92 12.01 31.81
CA TYR A 7 -17.03 12.00 30.65
C TYR A 7 -15.61 12.34 31.09
N ILE A 8 -14.73 11.35 30.99
CA ILE A 8 -13.31 11.50 31.37
C ILE A 8 -12.41 11.28 30.17
N LEU A 9 -11.25 11.93 30.17
CA LEU A 9 -10.23 11.64 29.17
C LEU A 9 -9.67 10.23 29.38
N GLU A 10 -9.44 9.53 28.27
CA GLU A 10 -8.79 8.23 28.26
C GLU A 10 -7.46 8.29 29.03
N LYS A 11 -7.32 7.41 30.03
CA LYS A 11 -6.09 7.27 30.78
C LYS A 11 -5.10 6.41 29.98
N GLY A 12 -3.85 6.87 29.89
CA GLY A 12 -2.77 6.12 29.25
C GLY A 12 -2.02 6.91 28.17
N SER A 13 -1.14 6.22 27.48
CA SER A 13 -0.24 6.80 26.45
C SER A 13 -0.82 6.74 25.03
N LYS A 14 -2.02 6.20 24.84
CA LYS A 14 -2.66 6.07 23.53
C LYS A 14 -3.05 7.46 23.00
N LYS A 15 -2.61 7.77 21.79
CA LYS A 15 -2.87 9.06 21.12
C LYS A 15 -3.48 8.85 19.74
N TYR A 16 -4.46 9.67 19.42
CA TYR A 16 -5.14 9.73 18.13
C TYR A 16 -4.69 10.95 17.34
N ILE A 17 -5.07 10.98 16.06
CA ILE A 17 -4.85 12.14 15.19
C ILE A 17 -5.78 13.25 15.66
N CYS A 18 -5.23 14.41 16.00
CA CYS A 18 -6.00 15.57 16.42
C CYS A 18 -6.75 16.16 15.22
N PRO A 19 -8.08 16.37 15.30
CA PRO A 19 -8.85 16.93 14.21
C PRO A 19 -8.42 18.37 13.84
N ASN A 20 -7.89 19.13 14.80
CA ASN A 20 -7.51 20.53 14.58
C ASN A 20 -6.12 20.72 13.96
N CYS A 21 -5.18 19.81 14.22
CA CYS A 21 -3.79 20.00 13.77
C CYS A 21 -3.21 18.81 12.98
N GLY A 22 -3.96 17.74 12.80
CA GLY A 22 -3.56 16.55 12.03
C GLY A 22 -2.43 15.72 12.65
N LYS A 23 -1.92 16.07 13.84
CA LYS A 23 -0.81 15.36 14.51
C LYS A 23 -1.34 14.30 15.48
N LYS A 24 -0.62 13.17 15.61
CA LYS A 24 -0.96 12.06 16.52
C LYS A 24 -0.63 12.37 17.99
N ARG A 25 -1.49 13.17 18.63
CA ARG A 25 -1.29 13.72 19.99
C ARG A 25 -2.62 14.04 20.70
N PHE A 26 -3.70 13.42 20.28
CA PHE A 26 -5.06 13.67 20.77
C PHE A 26 -5.48 12.57 21.74
N VAL A 27 -6.11 12.94 22.85
CA VAL A 27 -6.67 12.03 23.86
C VAL A 27 -8.18 12.16 23.81
N ARG A 28 -8.91 11.05 23.63
CA ARG A 28 -10.37 11.08 23.48
C ARG A 28 -11.08 11.02 24.83
N TYR A 29 -12.30 11.58 24.88
CA TYR A 29 -13.20 11.36 26.01
C TYR A 29 -13.86 9.96 25.94
N ILE A 30 -14.06 9.37 27.11
CA ILE A 30 -14.75 8.11 27.36
C ILE A 30 -15.91 8.40 28.32
N ASP A 31 -17.06 7.81 28.04
CA ASP A 31 -18.19 7.78 28.97
C ASP A 31 -17.95 6.69 30.02
N THR A 32 -17.93 7.06 31.29
CA THR A 32 -17.69 6.15 32.41
C THR A 32 -18.86 5.21 32.66
N GLU A 33 -20.08 5.55 32.23
CA GLU A 33 -21.26 4.70 32.40
C GLU A 33 -21.34 3.61 31.33
N THR A 34 -20.97 3.94 30.08
CA THR A 34 -21.10 2.99 28.96
C THR A 34 -19.77 2.37 28.51
N GLY A 35 -18.63 2.96 28.89
CA GLY A 35 -17.29 2.54 28.50
C GLY A 35 -16.92 2.87 27.05
N TYR A 36 -17.80 3.53 26.29
CA TYR A 36 -17.55 3.88 24.89
C TYR A 36 -16.88 5.25 24.74
N TYR A 37 -16.15 5.41 23.64
CA TYR A 37 -15.61 6.71 23.25
C TYR A 37 -16.72 7.64 22.77
N LEU A 38 -16.61 8.91 23.18
CA LEU A 38 -17.41 9.97 22.60
C LEU A 38 -17.05 10.20 21.13
N PRO A 39 -17.90 10.90 20.35
CA PRO A 39 -17.59 11.30 18.97
C PRO A 39 -16.17 11.90 18.81
N GLU A 40 -15.56 11.70 17.64
CA GLU A 40 -14.13 12.00 17.40
C GLU A 40 -13.72 13.45 17.64
N GLN A 41 -14.68 14.40 17.59
CA GLN A 41 -14.42 15.79 17.93
C GLN A 41 -14.13 16.00 19.42
N TYR A 42 -14.61 15.13 20.32
CA TYR A 42 -14.44 15.30 21.75
C TYR A 42 -13.12 14.70 22.24
N GLY A 43 -12.22 15.57 22.64
CA GLY A 43 -10.95 15.18 23.23
C GLY A 43 -10.01 16.35 23.41
N ARG A 44 -8.82 16.05 23.93
CA ARG A 44 -7.80 17.02 24.25
C ARG A 44 -6.53 16.76 23.45
N CYS A 45 -6.03 17.80 22.79
CA CYS A 45 -4.71 17.78 22.17
C CYS A 45 -3.63 18.08 23.22
N ASP A 46 -2.58 17.27 23.34
CA ASP A 46 -1.53 17.50 24.36
C ASP A 46 -0.81 18.86 24.24
N ARG A 47 -0.91 19.52 23.08
CA ARG A 47 -0.32 20.85 22.82
C ARG A 47 -1.41 21.91 22.67
N GLU A 48 -2.39 21.96 23.59
CA GLU A 48 -3.54 22.89 23.55
C GLU A 48 -3.11 24.34 23.31
N ALA A 49 -2.05 24.80 23.99
CA ALA A 49 -1.55 26.17 23.89
C ALA A 49 -1.06 26.57 22.48
N ASN A 50 -0.72 25.61 21.61
CA ASN A 50 -0.28 25.88 20.23
C ASN A 50 -1.15 25.15 19.19
N CYS A 51 -2.30 24.61 19.61
CA CYS A 51 -3.25 24.00 18.71
C CYS A 51 -4.33 25.04 18.43
N PRO A 52 -4.73 25.27 17.17
CA PRO A 52 -5.91 26.08 16.88
C PRO A 52 -7.08 25.46 17.65
N GLN A 53 -7.59 26.13 18.67
CA GLN A 53 -8.75 25.65 19.40
C GLN A 53 -9.96 25.85 18.51
N GLN A 54 -10.74 24.80 18.31
CA GLN A 54 -12.14 24.95 17.92
C GLN A 54 -12.94 24.95 19.22
N GLU A 55 -14.06 25.66 19.26
CA GLU A 55 -14.94 25.76 20.42
C GLU A 55 -15.44 24.39 20.94
N TYR A 56 -15.33 23.32 20.13
CA TYR A 56 -16.00 22.03 20.34
C TYR A 56 -15.08 20.84 20.71
N ASN A 57 -14.30 20.95 21.78
CA ASN A 57 -13.42 19.85 22.23
C ASN A 57 -13.78 19.30 23.63
N ASN A 58 -14.78 19.87 24.30
CA ASN A 58 -15.21 19.45 25.63
C ASN A 58 -16.74 19.20 25.65
N PRO A 59 -17.20 17.98 25.96
CA PRO A 59 -18.63 17.63 25.93
C PRO A 59 -19.50 18.41 26.94
N TYR A 60 -18.88 19.05 27.93
CA TYR A 60 -19.57 19.87 28.92
C TYR A 60 -19.81 21.32 28.48
N LEU A 61 -19.16 21.77 27.40
CA LEU A 61 -19.18 23.18 26.98
C LEU A 61 -20.14 23.47 25.83
N ASP A 62 -20.52 22.48 25.03
CA ASP A 62 -21.31 22.66 23.80
C ASP A 62 -22.74 22.11 23.87
N GLY A 63 -23.18 21.73 25.06
CA GLY A 63 -24.53 21.22 25.29
C GLY A 63 -24.69 19.72 25.03
N TYR A 64 -23.64 18.99 24.63
CA TYR A 64 -23.69 17.54 24.43
C TYR A 64 -24.17 16.79 25.68
N THR A 65 -23.59 17.09 26.85
CA THR A 65 -24.02 16.47 28.13
C THR A 65 -25.49 16.74 28.43
N LYS A 66 -25.99 17.94 28.14
CA LYS A 66 -27.38 18.32 28.37
C LYS A 66 -28.33 17.54 27.45
N ALA A 67 -27.98 17.40 26.18
CA ALA A 67 -28.76 16.63 25.21
C ALA A 67 -28.85 15.14 25.58
N VAL A 68 -27.75 14.53 26.04
CA VAL A 68 -27.75 13.13 26.49
C VAL A 68 -28.63 12.95 27.73
N TRP A 69 -28.52 13.86 28.70
CA TRP A 69 -29.31 13.80 29.92
C TRP A 69 -30.82 14.00 29.68
N GLU A 70 -31.20 14.92 28.78
CA GLU A 70 -32.60 15.12 28.37
C GLU A 70 -33.15 13.90 27.62
N GLN A 71 -32.33 13.25 26.80
CA GLN A 71 -32.69 12.03 26.07
C GLN A 71 -32.90 10.83 27.01
N GLU A 72 -32.08 10.70 28.07
CA GLU A 72 -32.21 9.64 29.08
C GLU A 72 -33.42 9.84 30.01
N GLN A 73 -33.85 11.10 30.23
CA GLN A 73 -35.03 11.42 31.05
C GLN A 73 -36.37 11.37 30.29
N GLY A 74 -36.38 10.96 29.03
CA GLY A 74 -37.61 10.73 28.27
C GLY A 74 -38.35 11.99 27.81
N ASN A 75 -37.77 13.19 28.00
CA ASN A 75 -38.33 14.43 27.47
C ASN A 75 -37.93 14.60 26.00
N ARG A 76 -38.76 14.08 25.10
CA ARG A 76 -38.70 14.39 23.67
C ARG A 76 -39.06 15.86 23.45
N SER A 77 -38.06 16.74 23.44
CA SER A 77 -38.18 18.02 22.75
C SER A 77 -38.14 17.76 21.24
N GLU A 78 -39.02 18.42 20.50
CA GLU A 78 -39.23 18.28 19.05
C GLU A 78 -38.03 18.76 18.25
N LEU A 79 -36.97 17.95 18.20
CA LEU A 79 -35.98 17.99 17.14
C LEU A 79 -36.30 16.84 16.19
N PRO A 80 -36.32 17.06 14.87
CA PRO A 80 -36.68 16.02 13.93
C PRO A 80 -35.77 14.82 14.16
N ASN A 81 -36.39 13.66 14.36
CA ASN A 81 -35.80 12.36 14.72
C ASN A 81 -34.88 11.78 13.61
N ASN A 82 -34.37 12.65 12.73
CA ASN A 82 -33.48 12.37 11.60
C ASN A 82 -32.26 13.29 11.57
N TRP A 83 -31.94 14.05 12.62
CA TRP A 83 -30.67 14.75 12.70
C TRP A 83 -29.54 13.77 13.07
N LYS A 84 -29.04 13.05 12.06
CA LYS A 84 -27.68 12.51 12.11
C LYS A 84 -26.75 13.69 11.84
N PRO A 85 -25.62 13.86 12.56
CA PRO A 85 -24.60 14.79 12.11
C PRO A 85 -24.25 14.39 10.68
N GLN A 86 -24.69 15.19 9.71
CA GLN A 86 -24.21 15.06 8.36
C GLN A 86 -22.74 15.38 8.48
N ARG A 87 -21.90 14.34 8.50
CA ARG A 87 -20.49 14.44 8.17
C ARG A 87 -20.51 15.31 6.93
N LYS A 88 -20.03 16.56 7.02
CA LYS A 88 -19.80 17.37 5.83
C LYS A 88 -19.10 16.41 4.92
N LYS A 89 -19.75 15.98 3.83
CA LYS A 89 -19.10 15.14 2.84
C LYS A 89 -17.84 15.93 2.56
N ALA A 90 -16.69 15.42 2.99
CA ALA A 90 -15.43 16.05 2.64
C ALA A 90 -15.56 16.15 1.13
N ILE A 91 -15.67 17.37 0.62
CA ILE A 91 -15.67 17.59 -0.82
C ILE A 91 -14.43 16.81 -1.25
N PRO A 92 -14.58 15.74 -2.05
CA PRO A 92 -13.43 14.93 -2.42
C PRO A 92 -12.45 15.93 -3.01
N GLN A 93 -11.38 16.24 -2.28
CA GLN A 93 -10.35 17.08 -2.86
C GLN A 93 -9.93 16.31 -4.11
N PRO A 94 -9.84 16.97 -5.27
CA PRO A 94 -9.39 16.30 -6.48
C PRO A 94 -8.11 15.56 -6.10
N THR A 95 -8.12 14.23 -6.21
CA THR A 95 -6.92 13.47 -5.88
C THR A 95 -5.84 14.01 -6.80
N PRO A 96 -4.72 14.55 -6.26
CA PRO A 96 -3.69 15.12 -7.10
C PRO A 96 -3.27 14.10 -8.15
N GLU A 97 -3.02 14.57 -9.37
CA GLU A 97 -2.66 13.69 -10.46
C GLU A 97 -1.43 12.85 -10.06
N PRO A 98 -1.45 11.54 -10.34
CA PRO A 98 -0.33 10.67 -9.99
C PRO A 98 0.89 11.07 -10.82
N VAL A 99 2.01 11.40 -10.16
CA VAL A 99 3.30 11.54 -10.85
C VAL A 99 3.91 10.16 -11.00
N PHE A 100 4.38 9.84 -12.19
CA PHE A 100 4.96 8.52 -12.47
C PHE A 100 6.47 8.52 -12.25
N PHE A 101 7.03 7.33 -12.09
CA PHE A 101 8.46 7.14 -12.14
C PHE A 101 8.95 7.45 -13.56
N ASP A 102 10.04 8.19 -13.69
CA ASP A 102 10.57 8.60 -14.99
C ASP A 102 10.93 7.41 -15.88
N PHE A 103 10.39 7.41 -17.10
CA PHE A 103 10.49 6.30 -18.03
C PHE A 103 11.92 6.09 -18.53
N GLU A 104 12.65 7.17 -18.83
CA GLU A 104 14.03 7.05 -19.31
C GLU A 104 14.96 6.52 -18.22
N THR A 105 14.80 6.97 -16.98
CA THR A 105 15.48 6.41 -15.82
C THR A 105 15.18 4.91 -15.66
N PHE A 106 13.93 4.49 -15.86
CA PHE A 106 13.57 3.08 -15.81
C PHE A 106 14.24 2.28 -16.94
N LYS A 107 14.19 2.80 -18.17
CA LYS A 107 14.78 2.18 -19.37
C LYS A 107 16.28 1.98 -19.25
N GLN A 108 16.98 2.87 -18.55
CA GLN A 108 18.40 2.70 -18.22
C GLN A 108 18.66 1.43 -17.40
N THR A 109 17.69 0.85 -16.69
CA THR A 109 17.89 -0.41 -15.95
C THR A 109 17.86 -1.65 -16.85
N LEU A 110 17.36 -1.54 -18.09
CA LEU A 110 17.09 -2.66 -19.00
C LEU A 110 18.25 -2.99 -19.95
N GLN A 111 19.47 -2.56 -19.62
CA GLN A 111 20.65 -2.73 -20.48
C GLN A 111 21.14 -4.19 -20.46
N PRO A 112 21.17 -4.90 -21.61
CA PRO A 112 21.49 -6.33 -21.66
C PRO A 112 22.85 -6.70 -21.07
N GLU A 113 23.85 -5.83 -21.25
CA GLU A 113 25.24 -6.03 -20.82
C GLU A 113 25.37 -6.11 -19.28
N ARG A 114 24.30 -5.77 -18.55
CA ARG A 114 24.27 -5.78 -17.09
C ARG A 114 23.67 -7.05 -16.51
N TYR A 115 23.02 -7.89 -17.31
CA TYR A 115 22.37 -9.11 -16.80
C TYR A 115 23.38 -10.16 -16.34
N GLU A 116 24.60 -10.16 -16.87
CA GLU A 116 25.72 -11.00 -16.39
C GLU A 116 26.08 -10.70 -14.93
N LYS A 117 25.91 -9.45 -14.49
CA LYS A 117 26.20 -9.02 -13.11
C LYS A 117 24.98 -9.10 -12.20
N ASN A 118 23.82 -9.52 -12.71
CA ASN A 118 22.59 -9.58 -11.94
C ASN A 118 22.46 -10.93 -11.24
N THR A 119 22.73 -10.98 -9.93
CA THR A 119 22.74 -12.23 -9.15
C THR A 119 21.41 -13.00 -9.27
N PHE A 120 20.26 -12.31 -9.32
CA PHE A 120 18.97 -13.00 -9.48
C PHE A 120 18.88 -13.75 -10.81
N ILE A 121 19.30 -13.10 -11.90
CA ILE A 121 19.31 -13.71 -13.23
C ILE A 121 20.34 -14.84 -13.29
N GLN A 122 21.53 -14.66 -12.73
CA GLN A 122 22.55 -15.72 -12.64
C GLN A 122 22.05 -16.93 -11.82
N ASN A 123 21.26 -16.70 -10.77
CA ASN A 123 20.66 -17.78 -10.00
C ASN A 123 19.66 -18.59 -10.86
N LEU A 124 18.89 -17.95 -11.75
CA LEU A 124 17.96 -18.64 -12.66
C LEU A 124 18.71 -19.58 -13.64
N PHE A 125 19.90 -19.19 -14.08
CA PHE A 125 20.70 -19.98 -15.01
C PHE A 125 21.48 -21.12 -14.37
N TYR A 126 21.93 -20.97 -13.12
CA TYR A 126 22.98 -21.87 -12.61
C TYR A 126 22.78 -22.41 -11.20
N ARG A 127 21.89 -21.83 -10.38
CA ARG A 127 21.89 -22.09 -8.93
C ARG A 127 20.57 -22.56 -8.34
N VAL A 128 19.49 -22.49 -9.12
CA VAL A 128 18.22 -23.14 -8.75
C VAL A 128 18.32 -24.64 -8.98
N GLN A 129 17.52 -25.43 -8.27
CA GLN A 129 17.53 -26.90 -8.36
C GLN A 129 17.29 -27.42 -9.78
N PHE A 130 16.44 -26.72 -10.55
CA PHE A 130 16.16 -26.99 -11.95
C PHE A 130 16.41 -25.70 -12.74
N PRO A 131 17.63 -25.51 -13.27
CA PRO A 131 17.99 -24.30 -14.02
C PRO A 131 17.19 -24.15 -15.32
N PHE A 132 17.03 -22.90 -15.76
CA PHE A 132 16.24 -22.54 -16.94
C PHE A 132 17.13 -22.27 -18.16
N GLU A 133 16.58 -22.48 -19.34
CA GLU A 133 17.27 -22.22 -20.59
C GLU A 133 17.40 -20.72 -20.90
N ALA A 134 18.41 -20.37 -21.71
CA ALA A 134 18.71 -18.99 -22.08
C ALA A 134 17.52 -18.24 -22.69
N ASP A 135 16.72 -18.93 -23.50
CA ASP A 135 15.56 -18.35 -24.17
C ASP A 135 14.40 -18.10 -23.19
N GLU A 136 14.17 -19.01 -22.25
CA GLU A 136 13.14 -18.86 -21.20
C GLU A 136 13.44 -17.68 -20.28
N VAL A 137 14.68 -17.58 -19.80
CA VAL A 137 15.09 -16.45 -18.95
C VAL A 137 15.02 -15.13 -19.74
N THR A 138 15.42 -15.13 -21.01
CA THR A 138 15.28 -13.94 -21.87
C THR A 138 13.81 -13.55 -22.05
N LYS A 139 12.91 -14.52 -22.27
CA LYS A 139 11.47 -14.29 -22.37
C LYS A 139 10.90 -13.70 -21.08
N VAL A 140 11.25 -14.23 -19.91
CA VAL A 140 10.71 -13.73 -18.63
C VAL A 140 11.23 -12.34 -18.29
N ILE A 141 12.51 -12.06 -18.59
CA ILE A 141 13.10 -10.71 -18.47
C ILE A 141 12.29 -9.71 -19.31
N ARG A 142 12.01 -10.04 -20.58
CA ARG A 142 11.23 -9.18 -21.49
C ARG A 142 9.78 -9.04 -21.06
N LEU A 143 9.16 -10.13 -20.62
CA LEU A 143 7.75 -10.16 -20.21
C LEU A 143 7.49 -9.21 -19.03
N TYR A 144 8.33 -9.30 -17.99
CA TYR A 144 8.20 -8.48 -16.77
C TYR A 144 9.05 -7.21 -16.77
N ARG A 145 9.83 -6.98 -17.83
CA ARG A 145 10.79 -5.87 -17.97
C ARG A 145 11.77 -5.80 -16.79
N LEU A 146 12.35 -6.94 -16.44
CA LEU A 146 13.35 -7.03 -15.36
C LEU A 146 14.60 -6.26 -15.76
N GLY A 147 15.14 -5.49 -14.81
CA GLY A 147 16.35 -4.70 -15.02
C GLY A 147 17.41 -4.96 -13.95
N THR A 148 18.51 -4.25 -14.08
CA THR A 148 19.67 -4.34 -13.19
C THR A 148 20.10 -2.94 -12.76
N VAL A 149 20.37 -2.77 -11.47
CA VAL A 149 20.96 -1.55 -10.93
C VAL A 149 22.42 -1.45 -11.40
N ALA A 150 22.75 -0.34 -12.08
CA ALA A 150 24.05 -0.16 -12.70
C ALA A 150 25.19 0.09 -11.71
N ASN A 151 24.94 1.02 -10.77
CA ASN A 151 25.97 1.67 -9.98
C ASN A 151 25.57 1.81 -8.51
N GLY A 152 26.55 2.12 -7.67
CA GLY A 152 26.34 2.39 -6.24
C GLY A 152 26.25 1.13 -5.39
N TYR A 153 25.79 1.30 -4.14
CA TYR A 153 25.80 0.25 -3.12
C TYR A 153 24.86 -0.95 -3.40
N ARG A 154 24.02 -0.86 -4.45
CA ARG A 154 23.15 -1.93 -4.93
C ARG A 154 23.49 -2.35 -6.37
N ALA A 155 24.69 -2.05 -6.88
CA ALA A 155 25.09 -2.49 -8.22
C ALA A 155 24.93 -4.02 -8.36
N GLY A 156 24.37 -4.46 -9.49
CA GLY A 156 24.04 -5.87 -9.73
C GLY A 156 22.73 -6.36 -9.09
N ALA A 157 22.03 -5.54 -8.30
CA ALA A 157 20.72 -5.90 -7.78
C ALA A 157 19.65 -5.90 -8.89
N ASN A 158 18.67 -6.79 -8.76
CA ASN A 158 17.56 -6.90 -9.71
C ASN A 158 16.51 -5.81 -9.46
N THR A 159 15.89 -5.34 -10.54
CA THR A 159 14.75 -4.42 -10.48
C THR A 159 13.45 -5.11 -10.87
N PHE A 160 12.40 -4.93 -10.05
CA PHE A 160 11.03 -5.35 -10.31
C PHE A 160 10.17 -4.12 -10.56
N PRO A 161 9.88 -3.77 -11.83
CA PRO A 161 9.05 -2.62 -12.11
C PRO A 161 7.56 -2.92 -11.89
N PHE A 162 6.89 -2.00 -11.20
CA PHE A 162 5.45 -1.95 -11.06
C PHE A 162 4.92 -1.03 -12.16
N ILE A 163 4.31 -1.61 -13.18
CA ILE A 163 3.86 -0.91 -14.38
C ILE A 163 2.35 -1.11 -14.48
N ASP A 164 1.60 -0.01 -14.52
CA ASP A 164 0.14 -0.08 -14.56
C ASP A 164 -0.38 -0.57 -15.92
N ILE A 165 -1.68 -0.87 -15.98
CA ILE A 165 -2.35 -1.35 -17.20
C ILE A 165 -2.21 -0.40 -18.41
N LYS A 166 -1.97 0.90 -18.17
CA LYS A 166 -1.75 1.92 -19.20
C LYS A 166 -0.29 2.02 -19.63
N GLY A 167 0.61 1.27 -19.00
CA GLY A 167 2.04 1.23 -19.32
C GLY A 167 2.88 2.24 -18.54
N ASN A 168 2.32 2.97 -17.57
CA ASN A 168 3.09 3.93 -16.77
C ASN A 168 3.86 3.21 -15.66
N VAL A 169 5.11 3.60 -15.44
CA VAL A 169 5.94 3.05 -14.36
C VAL A 169 5.52 3.70 -13.04
N ARG A 170 4.92 2.93 -12.13
CA ARG A 170 4.48 3.41 -10.82
C ARG A 170 5.61 3.42 -9.80
N ALA A 171 6.41 2.37 -9.78
CA ALA A 171 7.56 2.24 -8.89
C ALA A 171 8.52 1.18 -9.44
N VAL A 172 9.79 1.26 -9.03
CA VAL A 172 10.79 0.24 -9.37
C VAL A 172 11.39 -0.28 -8.07
N GLN A 173 10.95 -1.48 -7.65
CA GLN A 173 11.49 -2.14 -6.48
C GLN A 173 12.87 -2.72 -6.82
N VAL A 174 13.84 -2.53 -5.93
CA VAL A 174 15.17 -3.11 -6.05
C VAL A 174 15.31 -4.21 -5.03
N LYS A 175 15.72 -5.41 -5.46
CA LYS A 175 16.06 -6.52 -4.56
C LYS A 175 17.45 -7.07 -4.88
N GLN A 176 18.23 -7.22 -3.82
CA GLN A 176 19.52 -7.89 -3.86
C GLN A 176 19.34 -9.32 -3.34
N PHE A 177 20.02 -10.25 -3.99
CA PHE A 177 19.97 -11.67 -3.69
C PHE A 177 21.37 -12.20 -3.40
N ASP A 178 21.46 -13.23 -2.56
CA ASP A 178 22.64 -14.07 -2.45
C ASP A 178 22.61 -15.18 -3.51
N GLU A 179 23.61 -16.07 -3.46
CA GLU A 179 23.78 -17.19 -4.37
C GLU A 179 22.75 -18.31 -4.13
N GLN A 180 22.19 -18.36 -2.93
CA GLN A 180 21.11 -19.27 -2.53
C GLN A 180 19.73 -18.68 -2.83
N ASN A 181 19.67 -17.54 -3.54
CA ASN A 181 18.46 -16.86 -3.98
C ASN A 181 17.56 -16.34 -2.82
N HIS A 182 18.15 -16.12 -1.65
CA HIS A 182 17.54 -15.38 -0.56
C HIS A 182 17.70 -13.89 -0.75
N THR A 183 16.70 -13.12 -0.31
CA THR A 183 16.78 -11.65 -0.37
C THR A 183 17.70 -11.14 0.73
N THR A 184 18.83 -10.52 0.36
CA THR A 184 19.79 -9.90 1.29
C THR A 184 19.54 -8.41 1.47
N GLY A 185 18.76 -7.79 0.58
CA GLY A 185 18.38 -6.39 0.72
C GLY A 185 17.24 -5.99 -0.19
N THR A 186 16.47 -5.01 0.26
CA THR A 186 15.35 -4.41 -0.48
C THR A 186 15.48 -2.89 -0.42
N ASP A 187 15.23 -2.23 -1.54
CA ASP A 187 15.14 -0.77 -1.65
C ASP A 187 14.19 -0.39 -2.79
N PHE A 188 14.08 0.90 -3.09
CA PHE A 188 13.45 1.39 -4.31
C PHE A 188 14.42 2.24 -5.11
N LEU A 189 14.31 2.19 -6.43
CA LEU A 189 15.22 2.91 -7.31
C LEU A 189 15.16 4.43 -7.08
N HIS A 190 13.95 4.99 -6.87
CA HIS A 190 13.79 6.41 -6.54
C HIS A 190 14.53 6.79 -5.25
N SER A 191 14.50 5.93 -4.23
CA SER A 191 15.20 6.14 -2.95
C SER A 191 16.71 6.07 -3.12
N ILE A 192 17.21 5.18 -3.98
CA ILE A 192 18.64 5.08 -4.30
C ILE A 192 19.11 6.37 -5.00
N ILE A 193 18.35 6.84 -5.99
CA ILE A 193 18.65 8.08 -6.73
C ILE A 193 18.61 9.28 -5.79
N GLU A 194 17.57 9.40 -4.96
CA GLU A 194 17.43 10.46 -3.96
C GLU A 194 18.62 10.50 -3.01
N LYS A 195 18.98 9.36 -2.40
CA LYS A 195 20.17 9.25 -1.53
C LYS A 195 21.46 9.65 -2.25
N HIS A 196 21.61 9.28 -3.54
CA HIS A 196 22.78 9.65 -4.32
C HIS A 196 22.85 11.17 -4.53
N HIS A 197 21.75 11.82 -4.90
CA HIS A 197 21.70 13.27 -5.08
C HIS A 197 21.96 14.01 -3.77
N THR A 198 21.29 13.62 -2.69
CA THR A 198 21.46 14.22 -1.36
C THR A 198 22.90 14.09 -0.85
N ARG A 199 23.53 12.92 -0.99
CA ARG A 199 24.93 12.71 -0.56
C ARG A 199 25.94 13.53 -1.36
N ASN A 200 25.65 13.81 -2.62
CA ASN A 200 26.52 14.58 -3.50
C ASN A 200 26.16 16.07 -3.59
N ASN A 201 25.24 16.55 -2.74
CA ASN A 201 24.71 17.92 -2.76
C ASN A 201 24.24 18.37 -4.15
N LYS A 202 23.63 17.45 -4.92
CA LYS A 202 23.05 17.74 -6.23
C LYS A 202 21.53 17.95 -6.09
N PRO A 203 20.93 18.89 -6.84
CA PRO A 203 19.48 19.06 -6.85
C PRO A 203 18.80 17.78 -7.35
N LEU A 204 17.63 17.45 -6.80
CA LEU A 204 16.84 16.33 -7.29
C LEU A 204 16.29 16.65 -8.69
N PRO A 205 16.17 15.65 -9.59
CA PRO A 205 15.42 15.82 -10.82
C PRO A 205 13.97 16.25 -10.52
N GLU A 206 13.39 17.09 -11.38
CA GLU A 206 12.03 17.62 -11.22
C GLU A 206 10.99 16.52 -10.99
N TRP A 207 11.04 15.46 -11.80
CA TRP A 207 10.14 14.32 -11.66
C TRP A 207 10.25 13.65 -10.29
N LEU A 208 11.46 13.56 -9.72
CA LEU A 208 11.71 12.89 -8.46
C LEU A 208 11.21 13.73 -7.29
N GLU A 209 11.38 15.05 -7.35
CA GLU A 209 10.85 15.97 -6.34
C GLU A 209 9.31 15.94 -6.31
N ALA A 210 8.67 15.93 -7.48
CA ALA A 210 7.22 15.79 -7.57
C ALA A 210 6.75 14.39 -7.14
N TYR A 211 7.50 13.35 -7.46
CA TYR A 211 7.20 11.96 -7.13
C TYR A 211 7.33 11.67 -5.62
N THR A 212 8.30 12.25 -4.92
CA THR A 212 8.49 12.00 -3.48
C THR A 212 7.39 12.61 -2.61
N LYS A 213 6.74 13.69 -3.09
CA LYS A 213 5.61 14.36 -2.41
C LYS A 213 4.32 13.52 -2.36
N GLN A 214 4.27 12.38 -3.06
CA GLN A 214 3.10 11.50 -3.06
C GLN A 214 3.10 10.52 -1.89
N ASP A 215 1.90 10.27 -1.34
CA ASP A 215 1.68 9.30 -0.26
C ASP A 215 1.81 7.85 -0.70
N LYS A 216 1.25 7.50 -1.88
CA LYS A 216 1.20 6.11 -2.38
C LYS A 216 1.88 5.98 -3.74
N ARG A 217 3.01 5.28 -3.75
CA ARG A 217 3.82 5.05 -4.96
C ARG A 217 3.51 3.70 -5.63
N ILE A 218 3.34 2.64 -4.83
CA ILE A 218 3.04 1.28 -5.32
C ILE A 218 1.54 1.08 -5.32
N THR A 219 0.88 1.51 -6.39
CA THR A 219 -0.59 1.51 -6.52
C THR A 219 -1.11 0.47 -7.50
N CYS A 220 -0.21 -0.23 -8.20
CA CYS A 220 -0.55 -1.26 -9.18
C CYS A 220 0.03 -2.62 -8.77
N LEU A 221 -0.39 -3.69 -9.46
CA LEU A 221 0.20 -5.02 -9.32
C LEU A 221 1.52 -5.12 -10.10
N PHE A 222 2.42 -5.98 -9.64
CA PHE A 222 3.54 -6.41 -10.47
C PHE A 222 3.00 -7.26 -11.62
N GLY A 223 3.38 -6.92 -12.85
CA GLY A 223 2.86 -7.56 -14.07
C GLY A 223 1.51 -7.02 -14.55
N GLU A 224 0.94 -5.96 -13.94
CA GLU A 224 -0.37 -5.44 -14.33
C GLU A 224 -0.45 -5.03 -15.81
N HIS A 225 0.65 -4.54 -16.38
CA HIS A 225 0.79 -4.25 -17.81
C HIS A 225 0.54 -5.45 -18.74
N LEU A 226 0.54 -6.68 -18.22
CA LEU A 226 0.20 -7.89 -18.97
C LEU A 226 -1.30 -8.08 -19.17
N LEU A 227 -2.15 -7.47 -18.33
CA LEU A 227 -3.60 -7.64 -18.39
C LEU A 227 -4.20 -7.13 -19.70
N SER A 228 -3.67 -6.02 -20.24
CA SER A 228 -4.10 -5.45 -21.52
C SER A 228 -3.58 -6.26 -22.71
N LYS A 229 -2.41 -6.89 -22.59
CA LYS A 229 -1.83 -7.75 -23.63
C LYS A 229 -2.54 -9.10 -23.72
N TYR A 230 -3.01 -9.62 -22.58
CA TYR A 230 -3.67 -10.92 -22.48
C TYR A 230 -5.03 -10.76 -21.80
N PRO A 231 -6.09 -10.31 -22.51
CA PRO A 231 -7.38 -9.97 -21.91
C PRO A 231 -8.17 -11.17 -21.38
N ASN A 232 -7.98 -12.36 -21.96
CA ASN A 232 -8.78 -13.56 -21.66
C ASN A 232 -8.04 -14.63 -20.85
N THR A 233 -6.77 -14.38 -20.46
CA THR A 233 -5.99 -15.36 -19.70
C THR A 233 -6.42 -15.42 -18.24
N LYS A 234 -6.24 -16.59 -17.62
CA LYS A 234 -6.40 -16.76 -16.17
C LYS A 234 -5.30 -15.99 -15.44
N VAL A 235 -5.61 -15.50 -14.25
CA VAL A 235 -4.65 -14.74 -13.42
C VAL A 235 -4.24 -15.57 -12.22
N TYR A 236 -2.94 -15.80 -12.06
CA TYR A 236 -2.37 -16.33 -10.82
C TYR A 236 -1.76 -15.17 -10.04
N LEU A 237 -2.30 -14.89 -8.86
CA LEU A 237 -1.92 -13.75 -8.05
C LEU A 237 -1.14 -14.20 -6.81
N PHE A 238 0.13 -13.78 -6.73
CA PHE A 238 1.06 -14.14 -5.66
C PHE A 238 1.31 -12.96 -4.71
N GLU A 239 1.94 -13.25 -3.56
CA GLU A 239 2.39 -12.20 -2.64
C GLU A 239 3.54 -11.37 -3.23
N ALA A 240 4.61 -12.04 -3.67
CA ALA A 240 5.87 -11.40 -4.06
C ALA A 240 6.17 -11.53 -5.57
N PRO A 241 6.78 -10.49 -6.20
CA PRO A 241 7.20 -10.53 -7.61
C PRO A 241 8.09 -11.71 -7.97
N LYS A 242 9.00 -12.11 -7.07
CA LYS A 242 9.88 -13.26 -7.27
C LYS A 242 9.08 -14.52 -7.56
N THR A 243 8.05 -14.80 -6.78
CA THR A 243 7.22 -16.00 -6.93
C THR A 243 6.45 -15.99 -8.24
N ALA A 244 5.94 -14.84 -8.69
CA ALA A 244 5.28 -14.71 -9.98
C ALA A 244 6.20 -15.02 -11.17
N ILE A 245 7.48 -14.64 -11.08
CA ILE A 245 8.49 -14.95 -12.11
C ILE A 245 8.77 -16.45 -12.16
N TYR A 246 9.03 -17.08 -11.01
CA TYR A 246 9.22 -18.53 -10.94
C TYR A 246 7.99 -19.30 -11.41
N ALA A 247 6.79 -18.86 -11.02
CA ALA A 247 5.54 -19.48 -11.46
C ALA A 247 5.39 -19.39 -12.98
N THR A 248 5.78 -18.28 -13.61
CA THR A 248 5.75 -18.17 -15.08
C THR A 248 6.74 -19.12 -15.74
N LEU A 249 7.94 -19.24 -15.19
CA LEU A 249 8.96 -20.14 -15.72
C LEU A 249 8.56 -21.62 -15.57
N TYR A 250 8.00 -22.02 -14.42
CA TYR A 250 7.62 -23.41 -14.17
C TYR A 250 6.27 -23.82 -14.75
N PHE A 251 5.28 -22.93 -14.78
CA PHE A 251 3.93 -23.23 -15.27
C PHE A 251 3.70 -22.81 -16.73
N GLY A 252 4.70 -22.19 -17.36
CA GLY A 252 4.70 -21.82 -18.77
C GLY A 252 4.24 -20.39 -19.04
N PHE A 253 4.73 -19.87 -20.17
CA PHE A 253 4.44 -18.51 -20.63
C PHE A 253 2.97 -18.35 -21.05
N PRO A 254 2.43 -17.11 -21.07
CA PRO A 254 1.01 -16.88 -21.35
C PRO A 254 0.52 -17.48 -22.68
N GLU A 255 1.38 -17.52 -23.70
CA GLU A 255 1.10 -18.11 -25.01
C GLU A 255 0.89 -19.63 -24.96
N GLN A 256 1.44 -20.31 -23.95
CA GLN A 256 1.41 -21.76 -23.81
C GLN A 256 0.41 -22.20 -22.73
N SER A 257 0.38 -21.49 -21.60
CA SER A 257 -0.37 -21.87 -20.39
C SER A 257 -1.74 -21.20 -20.28
N ASN A 258 -2.04 -20.23 -21.16
CA ASN A 258 -3.22 -19.37 -21.06
C ASN A 258 -3.37 -18.70 -19.67
N THR A 259 -2.24 -18.44 -19.00
CA THR A 259 -2.18 -17.91 -17.64
C THR A 259 -1.14 -16.80 -17.53
N ILE A 260 -1.43 -15.77 -16.75
CA ILE A 260 -0.46 -14.72 -16.40
C ILE A 260 -0.25 -14.70 -14.88
N CYS A 261 1.00 -14.56 -14.46
CA CYS A 261 1.36 -14.48 -13.04
C CYS A 261 1.56 -13.02 -12.63
N LEU A 262 0.86 -12.57 -11.60
CA LEU A 262 0.93 -11.22 -11.04
C LEU A 262 1.34 -11.28 -9.56
N ALA A 263 1.76 -10.16 -8.99
CA ALA A 263 2.00 -10.09 -7.55
C ALA A 263 1.53 -8.77 -6.92
N VAL A 264 1.04 -8.83 -5.67
CA VAL A 264 0.52 -7.65 -4.97
C VAL A 264 1.58 -6.71 -4.41
N TYR A 265 2.80 -7.23 -4.17
CA TYR A 265 4.02 -6.62 -3.57
C TYR A 265 4.41 -7.29 -2.24
N ASN A 266 3.46 -7.38 -1.31
CA ASN A 266 3.61 -7.98 0.01
C ASN A 266 2.24 -8.34 0.61
N LYS A 267 2.23 -9.07 1.74
CA LYS A 267 1.00 -9.48 2.43
C LYS A 267 -0.03 -8.37 2.64
N SER A 268 0.40 -7.19 3.10
CA SER A 268 -0.49 -6.07 3.42
C SER A 268 -0.98 -5.30 2.18
N SER A 269 -0.40 -5.56 1.01
CA SER A 269 -0.80 -4.97 -0.26
C SER A 269 -1.92 -5.73 -0.96
N PHE A 270 -2.42 -6.82 -0.40
CA PHE A 270 -3.65 -7.44 -0.85
C PHE A 270 -4.84 -6.56 -0.43
N SER A 271 -5.15 -5.56 -1.27
CA SER A 271 -6.14 -4.52 -1.01
C SER A 271 -7.09 -4.32 -2.18
N PHE A 272 -8.32 -3.94 -1.87
CA PHE A 272 -9.38 -3.71 -2.87
C PHE A 272 -8.95 -2.74 -3.98
N ASP A 273 -8.32 -1.61 -3.62
CA ASP A 273 -7.91 -0.57 -4.57
C ASP A 273 -6.95 -1.08 -5.66
N LYS A 274 -6.07 -2.05 -5.32
CA LYS A 274 -5.14 -2.67 -6.28
C LYS A 274 -5.84 -3.74 -7.11
N LEU A 275 -6.75 -4.49 -6.49
CA LEU A 275 -7.37 -5.67 -7.12
C LEU A 275 -8.53 -5.33 -8.04
N LYS A 276 -9.10 -4.11 -7.95
CA LYS A 276 -10.17 -3.65 -8.85
C LYS A 276 -9.81 -3.77 -10.34
N VAL A 277 -8.53 -3.70 -10.70
CA VAL A 277 -8.06 -3.84 -12.09
C VAL A 277 -8.29 -5.26 -12.65
N LEU A 278 -8.53 -6.24 -11.78
CA LEU A 278 -8.81 -7.63 -12.13
C LEU A 278 -10.31 -7.91 -12.30
N GLN A 279 -11.18 -6.89 -12.25
CA GLN A 279 -12.61 -7.07 -12.42
C GLN A 279 -12.91 -7.80 -13.74
N GLY A 280 -13.80 -8.81 -13.68
CA GLY A 280 -14.17 -9.64 -14.83
C GLY A 280 -13.13 -10.71 -15.20
N ARG A 281 -12.06 -10.88 -14.43
CA ARG A 281 -11.03 -11.92 -14.65
C ARG A 281 -11.25 -13.10 -13.71
N PHE A 282 -10.90 -14.29 -14.17
CA PHE A 282 -10.77 -15.46 -13.31
C PHE A 282 -9.41 -15.41 -12.60
N VAL A 283 -9.42 -15.26 -11.27
CA VAL A 283 -8.21 -15.06 -10.46
C VAL A 283 -8.04 -16.20 -9.44
N TYR A 284 -6.90 -16.87 -9.48
CA TYR A 284 -6.44 -17.76 -8.42
C TYR A 284 -5.46 -17.01 -7.53
N VAL A 285 -5.68 -17.04 -6.22
CA VAL A 285 -4.88 -16.30 -5.24
C VAL A 285 -4.01 -17.27 -4.45
N PHE A 286 -2.70 -17.02 -4.42
CA PHE A 286 -1.68 -17.85 -3.77
C PHE A 286 -0.96 -17.05 -2.67
N PRO A 287 -1.46 -17.06 -1.43
CA PRO A 287 -0.78 -16.45 -0.29
C PRO A 287 0.48 -17.24 0.10
N ASP A 288 1.49 -16.56 0.65
CA ASP A 288 2.69 -17.23 1.16
C ASP A 288 2.36 -18.11 2.38
N LEU A 289 3.13 -19.18 2.56
CA LEU A 289 3.00 -20.10 3.67
C LEU A 289 3.23 -19.38 5.01
N SER A 290 2.24 -19.46 5.89
CA SER A 290 2.36 -19.03 7.28
C SER A 290 2.24 -20.24 8.20
N LYS A 291 3.04 -20.30 9.27
CA LYS A 291 3.08 -21.43 10.22
C LYS A 291 1.69 -21.89 10.69
N ASP A 292 0.79 -20.94 10.92
CA ASP A 292 -0.54 -21.20 11.48
C ASP A 292 -1.68 -21.13 10.43
N GLY A 293 -1.35 -21.00 9.14
CA GLY A 293 -2.34 -20.82 8.06
C GLY A 293 -3.10 -19.47 8.09
N ASN A 294 -2.74 -18.56 8.99
CA ASN A 294 -3.42 -17.28 9.18
C ASN A 294 -3.40 -16.38 7.93
N THR A 295 -2.31 -16.39 7.15
CA THR A 295 -2.26 -15.58 5.91
C THR A 295 -3.29 -16.06 4.89
N PHE A 296 -3.47 -17.37 4.75
CA PHE A 296 -4.49 -17.93 3.85
C PHE A 296 -5.89 -17.52 4.27
N LYS A 297 -6.25 -17.70 5.55
CA LYS A 297 -7.57 -17.32 6.07
C LYS A 297 -7.87 -15.83 5.92
N GLU A 298 -6.87 -14.98 6.17
CA GLU A 298 -6.99 -13.53 6.00
C GLU A 298 -7.27 -13.16 4.54
N TRP A 299 -6.49 -13.72 3.61
CA TRP A 299 -6.63 -13.45 2.18
C TRP A 299 -7.92 -14.03 1.61
N GLU A 300 -8.34 -15.22 2.04
CA GLU A 300 -9.62 -15.82 1.68
C GLU A 300 -10.79 -14.92 2.11
N THR A 301 -10.76 -14.42 3.34
CA THR A 301 -11.79 -13.52 3.87
C THR A 301 -11.83 -12.23 3.06
N LYS A 302 -10.66 -11.62 2.81
CA LYS A 302 -10.56 -10.40 1.98
C LYS A 302 -11.01 -10.63 0.54
N ALA A 303 -10.68 -11.78 -0.06
CA ALA A 303 -11.08 -12.10 -1.42
C ALA A 303 -12.62 -12.15 -1.53
N LYS A 304 -13.30 -12.83 -0.59
CA LYS A 304 -14.77 -12.88 -0.50
C LYS A 304 -15.37 -11.48 -0.29
N GLU A 305 -14.77 -10.68 0.59
CA GLU A 305 -15.19 -9.28 0.80
C GLU A 305 -15.07 -8.47 -0.50
N TYR A 306 -13.94 -8.59 -1.20
CA TYR A 306 -13.68 -7.80 -2.41
C TYR A 306 -14.56 -8.24 -3.57
N GLU A 307 -14.81 -9.53 -3.73
CA GLU A 307 -15.72 -10.08 -4.73
C GLU A 307 -17.15 -9.55 -4.53
N SER A 308 -17.65 -9.51 -3.28
CA SER A 308 -18.99 -8.96 -3.00
C SER A 308 -19.13 -7.45 -3.23
N ARG A 309 -18.02 -6.73 -3.37
CA ARG A 309 -17.99 -5.29 -3.66
C ARG A 309 -17.87 -4.98 -5.15
N LEU A 310 -17.55 -5.97 -5.98
CA LEU A 310 -17.50 -5.81 -7.43
C LEU A 310 -18.91 -5.98 -8.01
N PRO A 311 -19.33 -5.11 -8.96
CA PRO A 311 -20.68 -5.09 -9.49
C PRO A 311 -21.00 -6.27 -10.40
#